data_AF-A0A7W8H9A1-F1
#
_entry.id   AF-A0A7W8H9A1-F1
#
_cell.length_a   1.000
_cell.length_b   1.000
_cell.length_c   1.000
_cell.angle_alpha   90.00
_cell.angle_beta   90.00
_cell.angle_gamma   90.00
#
_symmetry.space_group_name_H-M   'P 1'
#
loop_
_entity.id
_entity.type
_entity.pdbx_description
1 polymer ?
#
loop_
_entity_poly.entity_id
_entity_poly.type
_entity_poly.pdbx_seq_one_letter_code
_entity_poly.pdbx_strand_id
1 'polypeptide(L)'
;MKKSDTTNTTNKKKDIQALNGQRHSYQITINHPKEKGWDHHRIKEVLVTGFSTVRYFCMADEIGGETGTYHTHIYVCFTSRVRFSTVKKHFPEAHIEAAHGSVQSNIDYIRKAGKWEDTEKAETSVEASFEEWGTIPIQKGKRQDMEELYELVKAGYSNAEIIAINNDYILNIDKIDKVRTTLLVEKYKNTRRLNLKVTYISGATGMGKTRSVLDIFGDSNVYRVTEYKNPFDQYECQFVMVFEEFRSSLKISDMLNYCDIYPVTLGARYSNRIGCYEYVYITSNISLEEQYPEVQQDSPETWKAFLRRIHEVQIYQEDGRIRVYDSVEKYLRRDEDFRVIQPGEMNPFLQEKENPESDMEVEE
;
A
#
# COMPACT_ATOMS: atom_id res chain seq x y z
N MET A 1 -1.32 -37.81 59.95
CA MET A 1 -0.66 -37.36 58.69
C MET A 1 -1.59 -36.37 57.99
N LYS A 2 -1.40 -35.07 58.25
CA LYS A 2 -2.14 -33.98 57.59
C LYS A 2 -1.48 -33.67 56.24
N LYS A 3 -2.15 -33.98 55.13
CA LYS A 3 -1.83 -33.49 53.79
C LYS A 3 -3.14 -33.00 53.15
N SER A 4 -3.56 -31.77 53.48
CA SER A 4 -4.72 -31.14 52.84
C SER A 4 -4.63 -29.62 52.63
N ASP A 5 -3.56 -28.94 53.05
CA ASP A 5 -3.49 -27.46 52.95
C ASP A 5 -2.47 -26.91 51.94
N THR A 6 -1.62 -27.75 51.36
CA THR A 6 -0.54 -27.26 50.50
C THR A 6 -0.99 -26.95 49.08
N THR A 7 -1.93 -27.70 48.50
CA THR A 7 -2.37 -27.58 47.10
C THR A 7 -3.17 -26.31 46.81
N ASN A 8 -3.97 -25.83 47.77
CA ASN A 8 -4.78 -24.62 47.59
C ASN A 8 -3.92 -23.33 47.63
N THR A 9 -2.79 -23.38 48.34
CA THR A 9 -1.85 -22.26 48.47
C THR A 9 -0.93 -22.12 47.25
N THR A 10 -0.56 -23.23 46.60
CA THR A 10 0.28 -23.22 45.39
C THR A 10 -0.46 -22.74 44.14
N ASN A 11 -1.76 -23.06 44.00
CA ASN A 11 -2.58 -22.55 42.89
C ASN A 11 -2.83 -21.04 43.03
N LYS A 12 -3.18 -20.56 44.23
CA LYS A 12 -3.27 -19.10 44.49
C LYS A 12 -1.95 -18.37 44.22
N LYS A 13 -0.79 -18.96 44.53
CA LYS A 13 0.53 -18.35 44.24
C LYS A 13 0.89 -18.37 42.74
N LYS A 14 0.49 -19.40 41.98
CA LYS A 14 0.71 -19.47 40.53
C LYS A 14 -0.17 -18.48 39.77
N ASP A 15 -1.42 -18.27 40.19
CA ASP A 15 -2.29 -17.26 39.58
C ASP A 15 -1.78 -15.84 39.84
N ILE A 16 -1.30 -15.54 41.06
CA ILE A 16 -0.71 -14.23 41.39
C ILE A 16 0.59 -13.98 40.59
N GLN A 17 1.38 -15.01 40.27
CA GLN A 17 2.59 -14.88 39.46
C GLN A 17 2.29 -14.61 37.97
N ALA A 18 1.18 -15.11 37.42
CA ALA A 18 0.74 -14.82 36.05
C ALA A 18 0.11 -13.41 35.91
N LEU A 19 -0.42 -12.85 37.00
CA LEU A 19 -1.03 -11.52 37.06
C LEU A 19 -0.04 -10.36 37.21
N ASN A 20 1.22 -10.62 37.57
CA ASN A 20 2.21 -9.55 37.82
C ASN A 20 2.85 -8.95 36.54
N GLY A 21 2.22 -9.17 35.39
CA GLY A 21 2.62 -8.59 34.10
C GLY A 21 2.16 -7.14 33.95
N GLN A 22 2.87 -6.37 33.13
CA GLN A 22 2.46 -5.03 32.75
C GLN A 22 1.48 -5.10 31.57
N ARG A 23 0.35 -4.39 31.64
CA ARG A 23 -0.66 -4.35 30.58
C ARG A 23 -1.05 -2.92 30.24
N HIS A 24 -1.53 -2.72 29.01
CA HIS A 24 -2.09 -1.45 28.57
C HIS A 24 -3.53 -1.22 29.04
N SER A 25 -4.23 -2.28 29.45
CA SER A 25 -5.63 -2.18 29.84
C SER A 25 -6.03 -3.22 30.88
N TYR A 26 -6.99 -2.85 31.71
CA TYR A 26 -7.53 -3.67 32.80
C TYR A 26 -9.05 -3.50 32.87
N GLN A 27 -9.73 -4.57 33.31
CA GLN A 27 -11.11 -4.51 33.78
C GLN A 27 -11.08 -4.50 35.32
N ILE A 28 -11.87 -3.63 35.93
CA ILE A 28 -11.94 -3.45 37.37
C ILE A 28 -13.40 -3.55 37.78
N THR A 29 -13.71 -4.38 38.76
CA THR A 29 -15.05 -4.54 39.32
C THR A 29 -15.00 -4.21 40.81
N ILE A 30 -15.84 -3.26 41.25
CA ILE A 30 -15.96 -2.86 42.65
C ILE A 30 -17.32 -3.32 43.16
N ASN A 31 -17.33 -4.27 44.10
CA ASN A 31 -18.55 -4.74 44.76
C ASN A 31 -18.89 -3.83 45.94
N HIS A 32 -20.17 -3.47 46.10
CA HIS A 32 -20.67 -2.53 47.12
C HIS A 32 -19.93 -1.17 47.10
N PRO A 33 -19.86 -0.49 45.94
CA PRO A 33 -19.06 0.72 45.77
C PRO A 33 -19.51 1.84 46.72
N LYS A 34 -20.81 2.03 46.95
CA LYS A 34 -21.34 3.04 47.88
C LYS A 34 -20.88 2.82 49.32
N GLU A 35 -20.94 1.58 49.82
CA GLU A 35 -20.52 1.23 51.19
C GLU A 35 -19.03 1.41 51.40
N LYS A 36 -18.23 1.18 50.35
CA LYS A 36 -16.77 1.36 50.35
C LYS A 36 -16.34 2.78 50.00
N GLY A 37 -17.29 3.68 49.78
CA GLY A 37 -17.04 5.07 49.41
C GLY A 37 -16.39 5.25 48.03
N TRP A 38 -16.61 4.33 47.09
CA TRP A 38 -16.18 4.40 45.69
C TRP A 38 -17.31 4.92 44.81
N ASP A 39 -17.65 6.20 44.92
CA ASP A 39 -18.50 6.83 43.91
C ASP A 39 -17.74 7.08 42.60
N HIS A 40 -18.47 7.37 41.51
CA HIS A 40 -17.89 7.65 40.21
C HIS A 40 -16.89 8.81 40.24
N HIS A 41 -17.15 9.84 41.04
CA HIS A 41 -16.25 10.98 41.18
C HIS A 41 -14.89 10.55 41.73
N ARG A 42 -14.87 9.78 42.81
CA ARG A 42 -13.64 9.26 43.43
C ARG A 42 -12.91 8.30 42.51
N ILE A 43 -13.62 7.42 41.80
CA ILE A 43 -13.01 6.50 40.83
C ILE A 43 -12.28 7.32 39.74
N LYS A 44 -12.97 8.32 39.18
CA LYS A 44 -12.42 9.24 38.17
C LYS A 44 -11.22 10.02 38.69
N GLU A 45 -11.32 10.58 39.89
CA GLU A 45 -10.21 11.29 40.54
C GLU A 45 -8.99 10.40 40.69
N VAL A 46 -9.16 9.17 41.20
CA VAL A 46 -8.06 8.20 41.35
C VAL A 46 -7.44 7.81 40.01
N LEU A 47 -8.25 7.61 38.97
CA LEU A 47 -7.74 7.27 37.64
C LEU A 47 -6.94 8.42 37.00
N VAL A 48 -7.43 9.65 37.09
CA VAL A 48 -6.82 10.82 36.46
C VAL A 48 -5.59 11.30 37.23
N THR A 49 -5.64 11.31 38.57
CA THR A 49 -4.52 11.80 39.40
C THR A 49 -3.48 10.72 39.71
N GLY A 50 -3.90 9.46 39.83
CA GLY A 50 -3.04 8.34 40.19
C GLY A 50 -2.25 7.76 39.01
N PHE A 51 -2.67 8.02 37.77
CA PHE A 51 -2.06 7.45 36.57
C PHE A 51 -1.83 8.52 35.50
N SER A 52 -0.61 9.04 35.40
CA SER A 52 -0.24 10.01 34.37
C SER A 52 -0.40 9.52 32.93
N THR A 53 -0.48 8.20 32.74
CA THR A 53 -0.59 7.55 31.42
C THR A 53 -2.01 7.10 31.09
N VAL A 54 -3.00 7.42 31.93
CA VAL A 54 -4.40 7.10 31.61
C VAL A 54 -4.82 7.80 30.32
N ARG A 55 -5.34 7.03 29.36
CA ARG A 55 -5.72 7.52 28.04
C ARG A 55 -7.23 7.56 27.85
N TYR A 56 -7.89 6.51 28.33
CA TYR A 56 -9.33 6.33 28.22
C TYR A 56 -9.81 5.44 29.36
N PHE A 57 -10.99 5.72 29.89
CA PHE A 57 -11.73 4.76 30.68
C PHE A 57 -13.23 4.97 30.54
N CYS A 58 -13.99 3.91 30.82
CA CYS A 58 -15.44 4.00 30.98
C CYS A 58 -15.88 3.14 32.17
N MET A 59 -17.01 3.52 32.78
CA MET A 59 -17.59 2.79 33.89
C MET A 59 -19.11 2.82 33.85
N ALA A 60 -19.74 1.79 34.40
CA ALA A 60 -21.18 1.70 34.56
C ALA A 60 -21.52 0.87 35.80
N ASP A 61 -22.69 1.14 36.38
CA ASP A 61 -23.20 0.40 37.51
C ASP A 61 -24.12 -0.76 37.07
N GLU A 62 -24.02 -1.87 37.80
CA GLU A 62 -24.76 -3.11 37.58
C GLU A 62 -25.35 -3.62 38.91
N ILE A 63 -26.57 -4.15 38.85
CA ILE A 63 -27.25 -4.84 39.96
C ILE A 63 -27.32 -6.32 39.64
N GLY A 64 -26.55 -7.16 40.34
CA GLY A 64 -26.55 -8.61 40.10
C GLY A 64 -27.92 -9.26 40.34
N GLY A 65 -28.44 -9.97 39.35
CA GLY A 65 -29.84 -10.42 39.27
C GLY A 65 -30.36 -11.33 40.39
N GLU A 66 -29.52 -12.12 41.06
CA GLU A 66 -29.99 -13.05 42.12
C GLU A 66 -29.82 -12.52 43.55
N THR A 67 -28.90 -11.57 43.79
CA THR A 67 -28.56 -11.08 45.15
C THR A 67 -28.79 -9.59 45.33
N GLY A 68 -29.13 -8.85 44.27
CA GLY A 68 -29.29 -7.40 44.31
C GLY A 68 -27.97 -6.65 44.60
N THR A 69 -26.83 -7.32 44.46
CA THR A 69 -25.53 -6.74 44.81
C THR A 69 -25.16 -5.67 43.79
N TYR A 70 -24.82 -4.48 44.29
CA TYR A 70 -24.41 -3.36 43.44
C TYR A 70 -22.93 -3.45 43.11
N HIS A 71 -22.60 -3.34 41.82
CA HIS A 71 -21.25 -3.41 41.30
C HIS A 71 -20.99 -2.22 40.36
N THR A 72 -19.81 -1.60 40.45
CA THR A 72 -19.33 -0.71 39.39
C THR A 72 -18.31 -1.47 38.55
N HIS A 73 -18.58 -1.62 37.26
CA HIS A 73 -17.65 -2.17 36.29
C HIS A 73 -16.92 -1.04 35.58
N ILE A 74 -15.60 -1.16 35.48
CA ILE A 74 -14.72 -0.15 34.91
C ILE A 74 -13.80 -0.83 33.91
N TYR A 75 -13.63 -0.19 32.76
CA TYR A 75 -12.59 -0.52 31.79
C TYR A 75 -11.62 0.67 31.68
N VAL A 76 -10.32 0.42 31.83
CA VAL A 76 -9.28 1.45 31.75
C VAL A 76 -8.20 1.09 30.73
N CYS A 77 -7.74 2.09 30.00
CA CYS A 77 -6.67 2.06 29.00
C CYS A 77 -5.57 3.08 29.32
N PHE A 78 -4.33 2.66 29.15
CA PHE A 78 -3.12 3.45 29.39
C PHE A 78 -2.27 3.60 28.12
N THR A 79 -1.61 4.75 27.96
CA THR A 79 -0.63 4.99 26.89
C THR A 79 0.62 4.13 27.06
N SER A 80 1.04 3.86 28.30
CA SER A 80 2.16 2.97 28.63
C SER A 80 1.69 1.81 29.51
N ARG A 81 2.45 0.70 29.53
CA ARG A 81 2.06 -0.48 30.31
C ARG A 81 2.13 -0.18 31.81
N VAL A 82 1.04 -0.46 32.51
CA VAL A 82 0.93 -0.33 33.97
C VAL A 82 1.01 -1.72 34.59
N ARG A 83 1.67 -1.84 35.76
CA ARG A 83 1.72 -3.10 36.52
C ARG A 83 0.40 -3.36 37.23
N PHE A 84 -0.02 -4.62 37.28
CA PHE A 84 -1.18 -5.03 38.07
C PHE A 84 -1.09 -4.57 39.52
N SER A 85 0.09 -4.68 40.14
CA SER A 85 0.32 -4.21 41.51
C SER A 85 0.08 -2.71 41.70
N THR A 86 0.36 -1.89 40.69
CA THR A 86 0.07 -0.45 40.71
C THR A 86 -1.44 -0.20 40.66
N VAL A 87 -2.17 -0.92 39.81
CA VAL A 87 -3.64 -0.81 39.75
C VAL A 87 -4.25 -1.28 41.07
N LYS A 88 -3.80 -2.42 41.61
CA LYS A 88 -4.26 -2.96 42.90
C LYS A 88 -3.94 -2.04 44.08
N LYS A 89 -2.85 -1.27 44.03
CA LYS A 89 -2.54 -0.26 45.06
C LYS A 89 -3.56 0.88 45.09
N HIS A 90 -4.03 1.32 43.92
CA HIS A 90 -5.04 2.38 43.82
C HIS A 90 -6.47 1.85 44.06
N PHE A 91 -6.73 0.58 43.74
CA PHE A 91 -8.01 -0.10 43.98
C PHE A 91 -7.82 -1.37 44.82
N PRO A 92 -7.54 -1.26 46.14
CA PRO A 92 -7.19 -2.41 46.98
C PRO A 92 -8.27 -3.48 47.07
N GLU A 93 -9.54 -3.07 47.09
CA GLU A 93 -10.69 -3.95 47.31
C GLU A 93 -11.37 -4.39 46.01
N ALA A 94 -10.91 -3.88 44.87
CA ALA A 94 -11.49 -4.21 43.58
C ALA A 94 -10.99 -5.55 43.05
N HIS A 95 -11.87 -6.24 42.34
CA HIS A 95 -11.48 -7.35 41.49
C HIS A 95 -10.87 -6.77 40.20
N ILE A 96 -9.66 -7.18 39.86
CA ILE A 96 -8.95 -6.62 38.70
C ILE A 96 -8.52 -7.78 37.82
N GLU A 97 -8.82 -7.68 36.53
CA GLU A 97 -8.39 -8.64 35.52
C GLU A 97 -7.72 -7.89 34.36
N ALA A 98 -6.85 -8.60 33.64
CA ALA A 98 -6.32 -8.06 32.39
C ALA A 98 -7.45 -7.98 31.37
N ALA A 99 -7.59 -6.84 30.70
CA ALA A 99 -8.64 -6.73 29.69
C ALA A 99 -8.28 -7.54 28.44
N HIS A 100 -9.27 -8.24 27.91
CA HIS A 100 -9.16 -9.05 26.70
C HIS A 100 -10.10 -8.53 25.62
N GLY A 101 -9.76 -8.75 24.34
CA GLY A 101 -10.56 -8.27 23.22
C GLY A 101 -10.25 -6.82 22.82
N SER A 102 -11.10 -6.26 21.97
CA SER A 102 -10.93 -4.89 21.49
C SER A 102 -11.44 -3.86 22.50
N VAL A 103 -10.96 -2.61 22.43
CA VAL A 103 -11.50 -1.49 23.24
C VAL A 103 -13.01 -1.39 23.06
N GLN A 104 -13.49 -1.46 21.81
CA GLN A 104 -14.92 -1.41 21.52
C GLN A 104 -15.68 -2.57 22.17
N SER A 105 -15.19 -3.80 22.09
CA SER A 105 -15.85 -4.94 22.75
C SER A 105 -15.89 -4.81 24.28
N ASN A 106 -14.90 -4.16 24.88
CA ASN A 106 -14.92 -3.87 26.32
C ASN A 106 -15.93 -2.76 26.65
N ILE A 107 -16.02 -1.70 25.83
CA ILE A 107 -17.02 -0.65 25.98
C ILE A 107 -18.43 -1.24 25.85
N ASP A 108 -18.67 -2.05 24.82
CA ASP A 108 -19.95 -2.72 24.58
C ASP A 108 -20.32 -3.66 25.74
N TYR A 109 -19.34 -4.33 26.34
CA TYR A 109 -19.52 -5.14 27.54
C TYR A 109 -19.93 -4.31 28.76
N ILE A 110 -19.28 -3.16 29.00
CA ILE A 110 -19.61 -2.26 30.13
C ILE A 110 -20.99 -1.62 29.93
N ARG A 111 -21.32 -1.21 28.70
CA ARG A 111 -22.66 -0.67 28.36
C ARG A 111 -23.74 -1.75 28.31
N LYS A 112 -23.33 -3.02 28.18
CA LYS A 112 -24.19 -4.16 27.83
C LYS A 112 -25.06 -3.91 26.60
N ALA A 113 -24.50 -3.23 25.60
CA ALA A 113 -25.14 -2.91 24.33
C ALA A 113 -24.76 -3.91 23.23
N GLY A 114 -25.53 -3.98 22.14
CA GLY A 114 -25.24 -4.82 20.99
C GLY A 114 -25.42 -6.32 21.26
N LYS A 115 -24.36 -7.13 21.19
CA LYS A 115 -24.46 -8.61 21.39
C LYS A 115 -24.95 -9.04 22.77
N TRP A 116 -24.99 -8.12 23.73
CA TRP A 116 -25.44 -8.35 25.10
C TRP A 116 -26.84 -7.80 25.37
N GLU A 117 -27.41 -7.05 24.42
CA GLU A 117 -28.71 -6.37 24.52
C GLU A 117 -29.87 -7.39 24.64
N ASP A 118 -29.75 -8.54 23.97
CA ASP A 118 -30.72 -9.64 24.01
C ASP A 118 -30.38 -10.73 25.06
N THR A 119 -29.50 -10.44 26.03
CA THR A 119 -29.11 -11.42 27.07
C THR A 119 -29.69 -11.04 28.43
N GLU A 120 -29.94 -12.00 29.32
CA GLU A 120 -30.36 -11.77 30.73
C GLU A 120 -29.42 -10.81 31.49
N LYS A 121 -28.22 -10.54 30.96
CA LYS A 121 -27.26 -9.57 31.49
C LYS A 121 -27.63 -8.12 31.19
N ALA A 122 -28.40 -7.81 30.14
CA ALA A 122 -28.86 -6.46 29.86
C ALA A 122 -29.79 -5.95 30.98
N GLU A 123 -30.62 -6.82 31.53
CA GLU A 123 -31.58 -6.51 32.60
C GLU A 123 -30.91 -6.08 33.92
N THR A 124 -29.62 -6.38 34.10
CA THR A 124 -28.86 -6.03 35.31
C THR A 124 -28.12 -4.69 35.21
N SER A 125 -28.19 -3.98 34.07
CA SER A 125 -27.56 -2.65 33.91
C SER A 125 -28.41 -1.54 34.54
N VAL A 126 -27.80 -0.62 35.29
CA VAL A 126 -28.51 0.57 35.79
C VAL A 126 -28.55 1.63 34.69
N GLU A 127 -29.75 1.87 34.17
CA GLU A 127 -30.02 2.86 33.12
C GLU A 127 -29.46 4.24 33.51
N ALA A 128 -28.77 4.90 32.57
CA ALA A 128 -28.11 6.21 32.72
C ALA A 128 -26.92 6.32 33.71
N SER A 129 -26.32 5.20 34.15
CA SER A 129 -25.09 5.24 34.98
C SER A 129 -23.77 5.29 34.18
N PHE A 130 -23.81 5.13 32.85
CA PHE A 130 -22.59 5.05 32.06
C PHE A 130 -21.84 6.39 31.98
N GLU A 131 -20.55 6.36 32.33
CA GLU A 131 -19.64 7.50 32.20
C GLU A 131 -18.37 7.11 31.43
N GLU A 132 -17.86 8.04 30.62
CA GLU A 132 -16.60 7.87 29.89
C GLU A 132 -15.71 9.11 29.98
N TRP A 133 -14.40 8.91 29.86
CA TRP A 133 -13.41 9.98 29.88
C TRP A 133 -12.20 9.62 29.02
N GLY A 134 -11.65 10.63 28.35
CA GLY A 134 -10.44 10.51 27.52
C GLY A 134 -10.73 10.13 26.06
N THR A 135 -9.72 9.64 25.35
CA THR A 135 -9.80 9.31 23.91
C THR A 135 -9.52 7.84 23.66
N ILE A 136 -10.45 7.15 23.01
CA ILE A 136 -10.33 5.73 22.66
C ILE A 136 -9.03 5.49 21.87
N PRO A 137 -8.10 4.63 22.34
CA PRO A 137 -6.95 4.24 21.55
C PRO A 137 -7.41 3.44 20.33
N ILE A 138 -7.02 3.87 19.13
CA ILE A 138 -7.21 3.12 17.89
C ILE A 138 -6.29 1.90 17.99
N GLN A 139 -6.88 0.71 18.19
CA GLN A 139 -6.16 -0.51 18.54
C GLN A 139 -5.90 -1.37 17.28
N LYS A 140 -4.63 -1.65 16.92
CA LYS A 140 -4.29 -2.60 15.84
C LYS A 140 -3.13 -3.56 16.20
N GLY A 141 -3.28 -4.39 17.24
CA GLY A 141 -2.43 -5.60 17.37
C GLY A 141 -2.18 -6.07 18.80
N LYS A 142 -2.12 -7.40 19.02
CA LYS A 142 -1.76 -8.00 20.33
C LYS A 142 -0.28 -7.78 20.71
N ARG A 143 0.55 -7.31 19.77
CA ARG A 143 1.98 -7.03 19.89
C ARG A 143 2.23 -5.62 19.37
N GLN A 144 2.39 -4.67 20.28
CA GLN A 144 2.55 -3.24 19.97
C GLN A 144 3.77 -2.98 19.07
N ASP A 145 4.84 -3.76 19.25
CA ASP A 145 6.03 -3.81 18.42
C ASP A 145 5.73 -4.19 16.96
N MET A 146 4.80 -5.12 16.74
CA MET A 146 4.40 -5.53 15.39
C MET A 146 3.42 -4.55 14.74
N GLU A 147 2.64 -3.83 15.54
CA GLU A 147 1.76 -2.75 15.08
C GLU A 147 2.56 -1.55 14.60
N GLU A 148 3.54 -1.12 15.39
CA GLU A 148 4.50 -0.08 15.00
C GLU A 148 5.22 -0.46 13.71
N LEU A 149 5.72 -1.70 13.63
CA LEU A 149 6.37 -2.21 12.42
C LEU A 149 5.45 -2.16 11.20
N TYR A 150 4.18 -2.56 11.36
CA TYR A 150 3.20 -2.52 10.29
C TYR A 150 2.92 -1.09 9.82
N GLU A 151 2.74 -0.14 10.73
CA GLU A 151 2.49 1.27 10.36
C GLU A 151 3.73 1.92 9.73
N LEU A 152 4.95 1.57 10.14
CA LEU A 152 6.19 2.00 9.45
C LEU A 152 6.25 1.48 8.00
N VAL A 153 5.93 0.21 7.78
CA VAL A 153 5.87 -0.38 6.43
C VAL A 153 4.79 0.31 5.59
N LYS A 154 3.62 0.55 6.18
CA LYS A 154 2.51 1.23 5.50
C LYS A 154 2.82 2.68 5.18
N ALA A 155 3.60 3.36 6.02
CA ALA A 155 4.09 4.72 5.80
C ALA A 155 5.20 4.80 4.74
N GLY A 156 5.69 3.67 4.22
CA GLY A 156 6.65 3.62 3.13
C GLY A 156 8.11 3.61 3.55
N TYR A 157 8.43 3.39 4.83
CA TYR A 157 9.81 3.30 5.30
C TYR A 157 10.53 2.10 4.65
N SER A 158 11.78 2.34 4.26
CA SER A 158 12.69 1.30 3.76
C SER A 158 13.10 0.35 4.89
N ASN A 159 13.59 -0.85 4.52
CA ASN A 159 14.09 -1.80 5.51
C ASN A 159 15.23 -1.21 6.34
N ALA A 160 16.11 -0.41 5.73
CA ALA A 160 17.21 0.25 6.43
C ALA A 160 16.71 1.25 7.48
N GLU A 161 15.72 2.08 7.14
CA GLU A 161 15.14 3.04 8.08
C GLU A 161 14.38 2.34 9.22
N ILE A 162 13.62 1.28 8.91
CA ILE A 162 12.91 0.47 9.92
C ILE A 162 13.90 -0.14 10.92
N ILE A 163 15.02 -0.69 10.44
CA ILE A 163 16.07 -1.25 11.29
C ILE A 163 16.73 -0.16 12.13
N ALA A 164 17.00 1.01 11.55
CA ALA A 164 17.58 2.14 12.27
C ALA A 164 16.69 2.64 13.41
N ILE A 165 15.36 2.57 13.25
CA ILE A 165 14.38 2.89 14.32
C ILE A 165 14.45 1.85 15.44
N ASN A 166 14.47 0.57 15.08
CA ASN A 166 14.60 -0.53 16.04
C ASN A 166 15.31 -1.76 15.44
N ASN A 167 16.51 -2.02 15.93
CA ASN A 167 17.36 -3.13 15.47
C ASN A 167 16.74 -4.52 15.72
N ASP A 168 15.80 -4.67 16.67
CA ASP A 168 15.13 -5.95 16.93
C ASP A 168 14.29 -6.42 15.73
N TYR A 169 13.92 -5.51 14.82
CA TYR A 169 13.19 -5.84 13.59
C TYR A 169 14.03 -6.58 12.54
N ILE A 170 15.35 -6.67 12.70
CA ILE A 170 16.22 -7.45 11.80
C ILE A 170 15.73 -8.90 11.68
N LEU A 171 15.25 -9.50 12.78
CA LEU A 171 14.72 -10.87 12.78
C LEU A 171 13.42 -11.04 11.98
N ASN A 172 12.80 -9.95 11.55
CA ASN A 172 11.54 -9.95 10.80
C ASN A 172 11.69 -9.38 9.37
N ILE A 173 12.90 -9.13 8.88
CA ILE A 173 13.14 -8.50 7.56
C ILE A 173 12.39 -9.20 6.41
N ASP A 174 12.45 -10.53 6.33
CA ASP A 174 11.74 -11.29 5.29
C ASP A 174 10.21 -11.17 5.39
N LYS A 175 9.69 -10.99 6.62
CA LYS A 175 8.25 -10.82 6.84
C LYS A 175 7.83 -9.39 6.48
N ILE A 176 8.68 -8.41 6.74
CA ILE A 176 8.48 -7.01 6.36
C ILE A 176 8.29 -6.91 4.84
N ASP A 177 9.16 -7.54 4.06
CA ASP A 177 9.08 -7.51 2.60
C ASP A 177 7.82 -8.21 2.08
N LYS A 178 7.42 -9.32 2.71
CA LYS A 178 6.14 -9.99 2.40
C LYS A 178 4.95 -9.09 2.68
N VAL A 179 4.90 -8.45 3.85
CA VAL A 179 3.82 -7.52 4.22
C VAL A 179 3.78 -6.35 3.25
N ARG A 180 4.92 -5.73 2.95
CA ARG A 180 5.03 -4.62 1.99
C ARG A 180 4.48 -5.04 0.62
N THR A 181 4.91 -6.20 0.13
CA THR A 181 4.42 -6.77 -1.14
C THR A 181 2.91 -6.99 -1.11
N THR A 182 2.36 -7.59 -0.03
CA THR A 182 0.92 -7.80 0.11
C THR A 182 0.13 -6.50 0.09
N LEU A 183 0.60 -5.46 0.80
CA LEU A 183 -0.05 -4.15 0.81
C LEU A 183 -0.04 -3.49 -0.57
N LEU A 184 1.07 -3.58 -1.29
CA LEU A 184 1.19 -3.04 -2.65
C LEU A 184 0.29 -3.80 -3.63
N VAL A 185 0.26 -5.13 -3.57
CA VAL A 185 -0.66 -5.96 -4.38
C VAL A 185 -2.11 -5.56 -4.10
N GLU A 186 -2.52 -5.45 -2.84
CA GLU A 186 -3.90 -5.07 -2.49
C GLU A 186 -4.27 -3.67 -3.02
N LYS A 187 -3.32 -2.73 -2.93
CA LYS A 187 -3.51 -1.35 -3.40
C LYS A 187 -3.70 -1.27 -4.92
N TYR A 188 -2.94 -2.04 -5.70
CA TYR A 188 -2.89 -1.91 -7.16
C TYR A 188 -3.70 -2.95 -7.92
N LYS A 189 -4.03 -4.11 -7.33
CA LYS A 189 -4.76 -5.18 -8.04
C LYS A 189 -6.14 -4.77 -8.56
N ASN A 190 -6.79 -3.79 -7.90
CA ASN A 190 -8.14 -3.31 -8.23
C ASN A 190 -8.14 -1.91 -8.85
N THR A 191 -6.97 -1.34 -9.15
CA THR A 191 -6.83 0.06 -9.56
C THR A 191 -6.28 0.14 -10.97
N ARG A 192 -7.03 0.77 -11.89
CA ARG A 192 -6.55 1.05 -13.24
C ARG A 192 -5.52 2.18 -13.22
N ARG A 193 -4.44 2.02 -13.99
CA ARG A 193 -3.36 2.99 -14.18
C ARG A 193 -3.76 4.01 -15.24
N LEU A 194 -4.76 4.85 -14.93
CA LEU A 194 -5.33 5.79 -15.92
C LEU A 194 -4.34 6.85 -16.41
N ASN A 195 -3.28 7.12 -15.64
CA ASN A 195 -2.22 8.07 -16.00
C ASN A 195 -1.02 7.39 -16.69
N LEU A 196 -1.14 6.12 -17.10
CA LEU A 196 -0.04 5.39 -17.70
C LEU A 196 0.44 6.09 -18.99
N LYS A 197 1.68 6.58 -19.00
CA LYS A 197 2.32 7.16 -20.19
C LYS A 197 3.41 6.23 -20.69
N VAL A 198 3.33 5.89 -21.98
CA VAL A 198 4.31 5.02 -22.64
C VAL A 198 5.05 5.83 -23.69
N THR A 199 6.38 5.87 -23.57
CA THR A 199 7.27 6.61 -24.47
C THR A 199 8.24 5.65 -25.14
N TYR A 200 8.28 5.67 -26.46
CA TYR A 200 9.29 4.95 -27.23
C TYR A 200 10.47 5.88 -27.51
N ILE A 201 11.69 5.43 -27.23
CA ILE A 201 12.92 6.21 -27.45
C ILE A 201 13.85 5.42 -28.37
N SER A 202 14.14 5.96 -29.54
CA SER A 202 15.12 5.41 -30.49
C SER A 202 16.34 6.33 -30.62
N GLY A 203 17.45 5.78 -31.10
CA GLY A 203 18.68 6.51 -31.40
C GLY A 203 19.92 5.63 -31.21
N ALA A 204 21.10 6.11 -31.61
CA ALA A 204 22.34 5.35 -31.45
C ALA A 204 22.67 5.06 -29.97
N THR A 205 23.59 4.12 -29.73
CA THR A 205 24.11 3.88 -28.38
C THR A 205 24.89 5.11 -27.88
N GLY A 206 24.97 5.29 -26.55
CA GLY A 206 25.70 6.40 -25.96
C GLY A 206 25.01 7.78 -26.04
N MET A 207 23.84 7.90 -26.67
CA MET A 207 23.11 9.17 -26.83
C MET A 207 22.38 9.64 -25.55
N GLY A 208 22.58 8.98 -24.40
CA GLY A 208 21.98 9.40 -23.13
C GLY A 208 20.49 9.06 -22.96
N LYS A 209 19.93 8.14 -23.76
CA LYS A 209 18.51 7.70 -23.67
C LYS A 209 18.09 7.26 -22.26
N THR A 210 18.87 6.38 -21.63
CA THR A 210 18.58 5.92 -20.26
C THR A 210 18.87 7.02 -19.25
N ARG A 211 19.95 7.78 -19.47
CA ARG A 211 20.37 8.87 -18.58
C ARG A 211 19.30 9.93 -18.43
N SER A 212 18.65 10.34 -19.53
CA SER A 212 17.60 11.36 -19.47
C SER A 212 16.41 10.93 -18.62
N VAL A 213 16.02 9.65 -18.67
CA VAL A 213 14.95 9.09 -17.82
C VAL A 213 15.39 9.10 -16.35
N LEU A 214 16.62 8.68 -16.05
CA LEU A 214 17.16 8.69 -14.69
C LEU A 214 17.25 10.11 -14.12
N ASP A 215 17.74 11.08 -14.90
CA ASP A 215 17.87 12.47 -14.49
C ASP A 215 16.50 13.13 -14.18
N ILE A 216 15.42 12.69 -14.85
CA ILE A 216 14.05 13.23 -14.64
C ILE A 216 13.39 12.63 -13.39
N PHE A 217 13.46 11.31 -13.21
CA PHE A 217 12.68 10.61 -12.19
C PHE A 217 13.49 10.24 -10.93
N GLY A 218 14.82 10.32 -10.99
CA GLY A 218 15.74 9.86 -9.97
C GLY A 218 15.91 8.33 -9.98
N ASP A 219 17.13 7.88 -9.73
CA ASP A 219 17.53 6.46 -9.87
C ASP A 219 16.66 5.50 -9.05
N SER A 220 16.25 5.89 -7.83
CA SER A 220 15.44 5.04 -6.95
C SER A 220 14.03 4.75 -7.48
N ASN A 221 13.51 5.61 -8.36
CA ASN A 221 12.15 5.51 -8.91
C ASN A 221 12.10 4.78 -10.24
N VAL A 222 13.26 4.42 -10.81
CA VAL A 222 13.38 3.83 -12.14
C VAL A 222 13.82 2.38 -12.03
N TYR A 223 12.97 1.47 -12.50
CA TYR A 223 13.35 0.08 -12.69
C TYR A 223 13.73 -0.17 -14.15
N ARG A 224 14.93 -0.70 -14.36
CA ARG A 224 15.49 -0.99 -15.67
C ARG A 224 15.45 -2.49 -15.92
N VAL A 225 14.74 -2.89 -16.97
CA VAL A 225 14.74 -4.25 -17.51
C VAL A 225 15.94 -4.37 -18.46
N THR A 226 17.05 -4.87 -17.93
CA THR A 226 18.30 -5.09 -18.69
C THR A 226 18.50 -6.54 -19.12
N GLU A 227 17.80 -7.49 -18.49
CA GLU A 227 17.78 -8.91 -18.86
C GLU A 227 16.34 -9.36 -19.10
N TYR A 228 16.08 -10.02 -20.23
CA TYR A 228 14.73 -10.40 -20.64
C TYR A 228 14.32 -11.83 -20.26
N LYS A 229 15.22 -12.63 -19.67
CA LYS A 229 14.91 -13.99 -19.22
C LYS A 229 14.06 -14.01 -17.95
N ASN A 230 14.40 -13.18 -16.98
CA ASN A 230 13.64 -13.02 -15.72
C ASN A 230 13.49 -11.51 -15.42
N PRO A 231 12.73 -10.78 -16.26
CA PRO A 231 12.81 -9.32 -16.34
C PRO A 231 12.32 -8.56 -15.12
N PHE A 232 11.63 -9.22 -14.17
CA PHE A 232 10.95 -8.56 -13.06
C PHE A 232 11.34 -9.09 -11.68
N ASP A 233 12.39 -9.90 -11.57
CA ASP A 233 12.81 -10.49 -10.28
C ASP A 233 13.13 -9.43 -9.22
N GLN A 234 13.79 -8.35 -9.67
CA GLN A 234 14.25 -7.24 -8.84
C GLN A 234 13.29 -6.04 -8.86
N TYR A 235 12.12 -6.17 -9.48
CA TYR A 235 11.14 -5.09 -9.48
C TYR A 235 10.49 -4.97 -8.09
N GLU A 236 10.59 -3.77 -7.51
CA GLU A 236 10.16 -3.42 -6.16
C GLU A 236 9.13 -2.28 -6.18
N CYS A 237 8.24 -2.31 -7.18
CA CYS A 237 7.18 -1.30 -7.31
C CYS A 237 7.66 0.11 -7.62
N GLN A 238 8.77 0.23 -8.36
CA GLN A 238 9.26 1.50 -8.88
C GLN A 238 8.20 2.18 -9.78
N PHE A 239 8.18 3.50 -9.74
CA PHE A 239 7.19 4.32 -10.43
C PHE A 239 7.38 4.35 -11.95
N VAL A 240 8.61 4.12 -12.42
CA VAL A 240 8.99 4.13 -13.83
C VAL A 240 9.58 2.78 -14.24
N MET A 241 9.10 2.26 -15.36
CA MET A 241 9.58 1.05 -16.02
C MET A 241 10.36 1.41 -17.27
N VAL A 242 11.60 0.92 -17.39
CA VAL A 242 12.43 1.13 -18.58
C VAL A 242 12.77 -0.23 -19.19
N PHE A 243 12.26 -0.52 -20.37
CA PHE A 243 12.71 -1.64 -21.19
C PHE A 243 13.98 -1.21 -21.93
N GLU A 244 15.12 -1.69 -21.47
CA GLU A 244 16.42 -1.22 -21.93
C GLU A 244 16.94 -2.04 -23.11
N GLU A 245 17.50 -1.37 -24.11
CA GLU A 245 17.99 -1.99 -25.36
C GLU A 245 16.97 -2.93 -26.02
N PHE A 246 15.70 -2.55 -25.99
CA PHE A 246 14.58 -3.38 -26.43
C PHE A 246 14.62 -3.65 -27.95
N ARG A 247 14.67 -4.92 -28.34
CA ARG A 247 14.65 -5.36 -29.75
C ARG A 247 13.73 -6.56 -29.91
N SER A 248 12.43 -6.33 -29.73
CA SER A 248 11.40 -7.37 -29.78
C SER A 248 11.70 -8.55 -28.83
N SER A 249 12.37 -8.24 -27.71
CA SER A 249 12.96 -9.23 -26.80
C SER A 249 11.93 -9.92 -25.90
N LEU A 250 10.70 -9.40 -25.87
CA LEU A 250 9.53 -9.98 -25.21
C LEU A 250 8.45 -10.25 -26.23
N LYS A 251 7.54 -11.18 -25.95
CA LYS A 251 6.39 -11.41 -26.84
C LYS A 251 5.53 -10.15 -26.90
N ILE A 252 4.99 -9.84 -28.08
CA ILE A 252 4.14 -8.66 -28.23
C ILE A 252 2.91 -8.74 -27.31
N SER A 253 2.35 -9.93 -27.07
CA SER A 253 1.25 -10.15 -26.14
C SER A 253 1.58 -9.69 -24.71
N ASP A 254 2.82 -9.87 -24.28
CA ASP A 254 3.27 -9.47 -22.95
C ASP A 254 3.42 -7.95 -22.90
N MET A 255 4.03 -7.36 -23.93
CA MET A 255 4.13 -5.90 -24.07
C MET A 255 2.78 -5.20 -24.15
N LEU A 256 1.78 -5.81 -24.81
CA LEU A 256 0.42 -5.29 -24.82
C LEU A 256 -0.16 -5.19 -23.41
N ASN A 257 0.13 -6.15 -22.53
CA ASN A 257 -0.33 -6.12 -21.13
C ASN A 257 0.49 -5.13 -20.29
N TYR A 258 1.80 -5.07 -20.48
CA TYR A 258 2.67 -4.16 -19.71
C TYR A 258 2.39 -2.69 -20.03
N CYS A 259 2.07 -2.39 -21.29
CA CYS A 259 1.73 -1.05 -21.76
C CYS A 259 0.22 -0.72 -21.69
N ASP A 260 -0.61 -1.54 -21.04
CA ASP A 260 -2.04 -1.26 -20.85
C ASP A 260 -2.35 -0.62 -19.50
N ILE A 261 -3.48 0.05 -19.38
CA ILE A 261 -3.94 0.69 -18.14
C ILE A 261 -4.43 -0.31 -17.09
N TYR A 262 -4.67 -1.57 -17.46
CA TYR A 262 -5.21 -2.57 -16.54
C TYR A 262 -4.14 -3.06 -15.55
N PRO A 263 -4.55 -3.50 -14.35
CA PRO A 263 -3.65 -4.18 -13.41
C PRO A 263 -2.98 -5.37 -14.09
N VAL A 264 -1.66 -5.48 -13.93
CA VAL A 264 -0.87 -6.56 -14.54
C VAL A 264 0.01 -7.23 -13.50
N THR A 265 0.01 -8.56 -13.53
CA THR A 265 0.92 -9.37 -12.74
C THR A 265 2.18 -9.64 -13.57
N LEU A 266 3.34 -9.28 -13.02
CA LEU A 266 4.64 -9.47 -13.63
C LEU A 266 5.24 -10.80 -13.15
N GLY A 267 5.56 -11.69 -14.07
CA GLY A 267 6.17 -12.98 -13.76
C GLY A 267 7.59 -12.83 -13.23
N ALA A 268 7.87 -13.45 -12.08
CA ALA A 268 9.18 -13.49 -11.45
C ALA A 268 9.40 -14.87 -10.80
N ARG A 269 10.67 -15.29 -10.66
CA ARG A 269 11.00 -16.69 -10.31
C ARG A 269 10.49 -17.13 -8.95
N TYR A 270 10.59 -16.27 -7.94
CA TYR A 270 10.24 -16.62 -6.55
C TYR A 270 8.83 -16.21 -6.16
N SER A 271 8.40 -15.05 -6.65
CA SER A 271 7.09 -14.50 -6.35
C SER A 271 6.76 -13.43 -7.39
N ASN A 272 5.59 -13.56 -8.00
CA ASN A 272 5.11 -12.56 -8.95
C ASN A 272 5.07 -11.16 -8.33
N ARG A 273 5.27 -10.15 -9.17
CA ARG A 273 5.14 -8.73 -8.80
C ARG A 273 3.86 -8.14 -9.38
N ILE A 274 3.41 -7.02 -8.84
CA ILE A 274 2.29 -6.26 -9.40
C ILE A 274 2.83 -5.03 -10.13
N GLY A 275 2.43 -4.81 -11.38
CA GLY A 275 2.80 -3.62 -12.14
C GLY A 275 2.08 -2.39 -11.60
N CYS A 276 2.83 -1.46 -11.01
CA CYS A 276 2.31 -0.22 -10.41
C CYS A 276 3.01 1.03 -10.94
N TYR A 277 3.83 0.89 -11.98
CA TYR A 277 4.45 1.99 -12.69
C TYR A 277 3.40 2.81 -13.45
N GLU A 278 3.62 4.11 -13.52
CA GLU A 278 2.81 5.05 -14.32
C GLU A 278 3.53 5.53 -15.58
N TYR A 279 4.85 5.30 -15.66
CA TYR A 279 5.63 5.62 -16.85
C TYR A 279 6.33 4.37 -17.38
N VAL A 280 6.20 4.15 -18.67
CA VAL A 280 6.94 3.10 -19.40
C VAL A 280 7.79 3.77 -20.45
N TYR A 281 9.09 3.51 -20.41
CA TYR A 281 10.02 3.87 -21.45
C TYR A 281 10.50 2.61 -22.16
N ILE A 282 10.40 2.61 -23.48
CA ILE A 282 10.96 1.55 -24.32
C ILE A 282 12.13 2.17 -25.05
N THR A 283 13.35 1.84 -24.64
CA THR A 283 14.55 2.39 -25.27
C THR A 283 15.12 1.38 -26.26
N SER A 284 15.48 1.84 -27.45
CA SER A 284 16.03 0.99 -28.50
C SER A 284 17.07 1.70 -29.35
N ASN A 285 17.80 0.91 -30.14
CA ASN A 285 18.68 1.40 -31.19
C ASN A 285 18.05 1.31 -32.58
N ILE A 286 16.91 0.63 -32.72
CA ILE A 286 16.13 0.56 -33.95
C ILE A 286 14.92 1.47 -33.86
N SER A 287 14.35 1.84 -35.01
CA SER A 287 13.11 2.61 -35.08
C SER A 287 11.93 1.78 -34.60
N LEU A 288 10.80 2.44 -34.30
CA LEU A 288 9.61 1.77 -33.81
C LEU A 288 9.07 0.76 -34.84
N GLU A 289 9.04 1.14 -36.12
CA GLU A 289 8.55 0.31 -37.22
C GLU A 289 9.46 -0.88 -37.57
N GLU A 290 10.69 -0.92 -37.06
CA GLU A 290 11.57 -2.09 -37.19
C GLU A 290 11.25 -3.18 -36.14
N GLN A 291 10.39 -2.90 -35.16
CA GLN A 291 10.03 -3.86 -34.12
C GLN A 291 8.98 -4.87 -34.62
N TYR A 292 9.13 -6.12 -34.20
CA TYR A 292 8.18 -7.21 -34.47
C TYR A 292 7.80 -7.40 -35.96
N PRO A 293 8.77 -7.53 -36.89
CA PRO A 293 8.49 -7.61 -38.32
C PRO A 293 7.53 -8.75 -38.68
N GLU A 294 7.68 -9.92 -38.07
CA GLU A 294 6.79 -11.07 -38.28
C GLU A 294 5.36 -10.78 -37.83
N VAL A 295 5.17 -10.10 -36.68
CA VAL A 295 3.82 -9.75 -36.19
C VAL A 295 3.16 -8.71 -37.09
N GLN A 296 3.93 -7.78 -37.65
CA GLN A 296 3.39 -6.79 -38.58
C GLN A 296 2.81 -7.46 -39.83
N GLN A 297 3.43 -8.54 -40.29
CA GLN A 297 2.96 -9.33 -41.44
C GLN A 297 1.81 -10.27 -41.07
N ASP A 298 1.97 -11.06 -40.02
CA ASP A 298 1.06 -12.16 -39.68
C ASP A 298 -0.16 -11.69 -38.89
N SER A 299 -0.05 -10.59 -38.15
CA SER A 299 -1.11 -10.08 -37.26
C SER A 299 -1.09 -8.55 -37.15
N PRO A 300 -1.43 -7.82 -38.23
CA PRO A 300 -1.40 -6.35 -38.27
C PRO A 300 -2.23 -5.68 -37.17
N GLU A 301 -3.33 -6.29 -36.74
CA GLU A 301 -4.23 -5.80 -35.69
C GLU A 301 -3.54 -5.77 -34.32
N THR A 302 -2.72 -6.78 -34.05
CA THR A 302 -1.90 -6.89 -32.83
C THR A 302 -0.82 -5.81 -32.83
N TRP A 303 -0.18 -5.59 -33.98
CA TRP A 303 0.76 -4.49 -34.15
C TRP A 303 0.11 -3.13 -33.91
N LYS A 304 -1.05 -2.86 -34.54
CA LYS A 304 -1.83 -1.64 -34.30
C LYS A 304 -2.23 -1.49 -32.82
N ALA A 305 -2.51 -2.59 -32.12
CA ALA A 305 -2.82 -2.55 -30.69
C ALA A 305 -1.61 -2.11 -29.85
N PHE A 306 -0.39 -2.49 -30.24
CA PHE A 306 0.83 -2.03 -29.57
C PHE A 306 1.06 -0.54 -29.84
N LEU A 307 0.93 -0.10 -31.10
CA LEU A 307 1.07 1.32 -31.47
C LEU A 307 0.10 2.23 -30.69
N ARG A 308 -1.17 1.82 -30.52
CA ARG A 308 -2.16 2.60 -29.74
C ARG A 308 -1.80 2.81 -28.27
N ARG A 309 -0.92 1.98 -27.71
CA ARG A 309 -0.48 2.09 -26.31
C ARG A 309 0.76 2.97 -26.15
N ILE A 310 1.42 3.32 -27.25
CA ILE A 310 2.56 4.24 -27.24
C ILE A 310 2.03 5.66 -27.42
N HIS A 311 2.32 6.51 -26.45
CA HIS A 311 1.78 7.87 -26.38
C HIS A 311 2.75 8.89 -26.94
N GLU A 312 4.05 8.63 -26.88
CA GLU A 312 5.08 9.56 -27.32
C GLU A 312 6.23 8.77 -27.98
N VAL A 313 6.85 9.36 -29.01
CA VAL A 313 8.04 8.80 -29.65
C VAL A 313 9.15 9.87 -29.66
N GLN A 314 10.33 9.51 -29.18
CA GLN A 314 11.51 10.36 -29.15
C GLN A 314 12.62 9.75 -30.02
N ILE A 315 13.22 10.56 -30.89
CA ILE A 315 14.36 10.17 -31.72
C ILE A 315 15.57 10.98 -31.26
N TYR A 316 16.58 10.27 -30.75
CA TYR A 316 17.88 10.84 -30.37
C TYR A 316 18.79 10.80 -31.59
N GLN A 317 19.11 11.98 -32.11
CA GLN A 317 19.95 12.17 -33.28
C GLN A 317 21.44 12.19 -32.88
N GLU A 318 22.32 11.87 -33.82
CA GLU A 318 23.77 11.84 -33.58
C GLU A 318 24.37 13.21 -33.22
N ASP A 319 23.71 14.29 -33.65
CA ASP A 319 24.11 15.66 -33.34
C ASP A 319 23.62 16.15 -31.96
N GLY A 320 23.03 15.26 -31.15
CA GLY A 320 22.52 15.53 -29.81
C GLY A 320 21.12 16.14 -29.77
N ARG A 321 20.48 16.40 -30.92
CA ARG A 321 19.07 16.84 -30.94
C ARG A 321 18.12 15.69 -30.62
N ILE A 322 17.06 16.00 -29.89
CA ILE A 322 15.97 15.07 -29.61
C ILE A 322 14.72 15.56 -30.35
N ARG A 323 14.23 14.77 -31.31
CA ARG A 323 12.94 15.03 -31.96
C ARG A 323 11.84 14.29 -31.19
N VAL A 324 10.84 15.01 -30.74
CA VAL A 324 9.73 14.46 -29.96
C VAL A 324 8.44 14.54 -30.76
N TYR A 325 7.72 13.44 -30.83
CA TYR A 325 6.40 13.31 -31.42
C TYR A 325 5.42 12.92 -30.33
N ASP A 326 4.35 13.71 -30.15
CA ASP A 326 3.32 13.50 -29.13
C ASP A 326 2.28 12.41 -29.51
N SER A 327 2.49 11.71 -30.63
CA SER A 327 1.74 10.53 -31.00
C SER A 327 2.52 9.68 -32.00
N VAL A 328 2.19 8.38 -32.05
CA VAL A 328 2.72 7.47 -33.08
C VAL A 328 2.30 7.91 -34.48
N GLU A 329 1.10 8.46 -34.65
CA GLU A 329 0.62 8.91 -35.97
C GLU A 329 1.51 10.03 -36.53
N LYS A 330 1.84 11.05 -35.73
CA LYS A 330 2.75 12.12 -36.16
C LYS A 330 4.15 11.58 -36.44
N TYR A 331 4.62 10.62 -35.63
CA TYR A 331 5.91 9.97 -35.85
C TYR A 331 5.95 9.17 -37.16
N LEU A 332 4.90 8.43 -37.52
CA LEU A 332 4.87 7.65 -38.75
C LEU A 332 4.77 8.53 -40.01
N ARG A 333 4.19 9.73 -39.89
CA ARG A 333 4.11 10.74 -40.97
C ARG A 333 5.26 11.75 -40.97
N ARG A 334 6.31 11.53 -40.17
CA ARG A 334 7.44 12.47 -40.00
C ARG A 334 8.19 12.81 -41.29
N ASP A 335 8.12 11.94 -42.30
CA ASP A 335 8.80 12.10 -43.59
C ASP A 335 7.83 12.64 -44.67
N GLU A 336 6.56 12.89 -44.32
CA GLU A 336 5.50 13.37 -45.23
C GLU A 336 5.40 14.91 -45.30
N ASP A 337 6.43 15.67 -44.87
CA ASP A 337 6.38 17.13 -44.91
C ASP A 337 5.99 17.65 -46.31
N PHE A 338 4.77 18.17 -46.42
CA PHE A 338 4.29 18.84 -47.62
C PHE A 338 5.08 20.13 -47.81
N ARG A 339 5.98 20.14 -48.79
CA ARG A 339 6.61 21.37 -49.27
C ARG A 339 5.57 22.23 -49.97
N VAL A 340 5.33 23.43 -49.45
CA VAL A 340 4.57 24.46 -50.19
C VAL A 340 5.40 24.84 -51.41
N ILE A 341 4.89 24.54 -52.61
CA ILE A 341 5.47 25.03 -53.87
C ILE A 341 5.46 26.56 -53.82
N GLN A 342 6.65 27.18 -53.89
CA GLN A 342 6.70 28.64 -53.93
C GLN A 342 6.08 29.16 -55.24
N PRO A 343 5.49 30.37 -55.27
CA PRO A 343 4.96 30.95 -56.51
C PRO A 343 6.07 31.00 -57.58
N GLY A 344 5.97 30.12 -58.59
CA GLY A 344 6.97 29.98 -59.66
C GLY A 344 7.77 28.67 -59.66
N GLU A 345 7.69 27.83 -58.63
CA GLU A 345 8.22 26.45 -58.68
C GLU A 345 7.25 25.54 -59.46
N MET A 346 7.78 24.75 -60.38
CA MET A 346 6.99 23.81 -61.17
C MET A 346 6.66 22.57 -60.33
N ASN A 347 5.40 22.11 -60.38
CA ASN A 347 5.00 20.89 -59.67
C ASN A 347 5.73 19.68 -60.29
N PRO A 348 6.54 18.94 -59.52
CA PRO A 348 7.32 17.81 -60.05
C PRO A 348 6.46 16.65 -60.58
N PHE A 349 5.15 16.64 -60.29
CA PHE A 349 4.20 15.65 -60.79
C PHE A 349 3.40 16.13 -62.03
N LEU A 350 3.61 17.36 -62.49
CA LEU A 350 3.08 17.90 -63.73
C LEU A 350 4.23 18.01 -64.75
N GLN A 351 4.75 16.88 -65.23
CA GLN A 351 5.48 16.89 -66.50
C GLN A 351 4.45 16.85 -67.63
N GLU A 352 4.49 17.86 -68.49
CA GLU A 352 3.61 18.04 -69.63
C GLU A 352 3.62 16.77 -70.50
N LYS A 353 2.44 16.21 -70.75
CA LYS A 353 2.23 15.36 -71.93
C LYS A 353 2.32 16.27 -73.14
N GLU A 354 3.53 16.50 -73.64
CA GLU A 354 3.69 17.06 -74.98
C GLU A 354 3.09 16.07 -75.99
N ASN A 355 2.04 16.54 -76.63
CA ASN A 355 1.34 15.92 -77.74
C ASN A 355 2.18 16.21 -79.01
N PRO A 356 2.68 15.23 -79.78
CA PRO A 356 3.34 15.53 -81.04
C PRO A 356 2.28 15.65 -82.14
N GLU A 357 1.79 16.88 -82.36
CA GLU A 357 1.18 17.29 -83.63
C GLU A 357 2.07 18.35 -84.28
N SER A 358 2.91 17.91 -85.22
CA SER A 358 3.61 18.70 -86.26
C SER A 358 4.41 17.69 -87.10
N ASP A 359 4.38 17.57 -88.42
CA ASP A 359 3.76 18.35 -89.48
C ASP A 359 3.64 17.42 -90.70
N MET A 360 2.63 17.69 -91.52
CA MET A 360 2.63 17.30 -92.93
C MET A 360 3.76 18.04 -93.64
N GLU A 361 4.63 17.32 -94.35
CA GLU A 361 5.25 17.83 -95.58
C GLU A 361 5.43 16.63 -96.54
N VAL A 362 4.60 16.63 -97.58
CA VAL A 362 4.71 15.79 -98.78
C VAL A 362 5.04 16.76 -99.90
N GLU A 363 6.23 16.63 -100.49
CA GLU A 363 6.66 17.15 -101.81
C GLU A 363 8.03 16.47 -102.06
N GLU A 364 8.40 15.88 -103.20
CA GLU A 364 7.86 15.79 -104.58
C GLU A 364 8.35 14.47 -105.20
#